data_AF-A0A2G8KJ59-F1
#
_entry.id   AF-A0A2G8KJ59-F1
#
_cell.length_a   1.000
_cell.length_b   1.000
_cell.length_c   1.000
_cell.angle_alpha   90.00
_cell.angle_beta   90.00
_cell.angle_gamma   90.00
#
_symmetry.space_group_name_H-M   'P 1'
#
loop_
_entity.id
_entity.type
_entity.pdbx_description
1 polymer ?
#
loop_
_entity_poly.entity_id
_entity_poly.type
_entity_poly.pdbx_seq_one_letter_code
_entity_poly.pdbx_strand_id
1 'polypeptide(L)'
;MACHTRWACRVDACRVMKDRFPVVVRLLGEIGNEDNADRAVEAKGLLAQLDANFLMKLVVFSDILTKTSQLSNMLQSTDLDLAKAVELTETLISLLEDLRNNPVSFDILWGRIENTVEEQGFDIDMADPTQRKMKRRLPEHFRDSVMLESVGNLGRSADGDSDTMGTDVKDQIRVNFVYPALDRIISEMNRRFNKKSM
;
A
#
# COMPACT_ATOMS: atom_id res chain seq x y z
N MET A 1 -23.30 11.20 15.85
CA MET A 1 -22.48 9.97 15.95
C MET A 1 -22.53 9.29 14.60
N ALA A 2 -21.63 9.66 13.69
CA ALA A 2 -21.68 9.19 12.30
C ALA A 2 -21.39 7.68 12.28
N CYS A 3 -22.30 6.90 11.70
CA CYS A 3 -22.04 5.53 11.28
C CYS A 3 -20.70 5.52 10.54
N HIS A 4 -19.64 4.97 11.16
CA HIS A 4 -18.37 4.76 10.47
C HIS A 4 -18.66 3.83 9.31
N THR A 5 -18.77 4.41 8.11
CA THR A 5 -18.86 3.62 6.90
C THR A 5 -17.64 2.70 6.85
N ARG A 6 -17.82 1.50 6.29
CA ARG A 6 -16.73 0.52 6.11
C ARG A 6 -15.51 1.15 5.42
N TRP A 7 -15.71 2.24 4.67
CA TRP A 7 -14.67 3.06 4.08
C TRP A 7 -13.88 3.90 5.10
N ALA A 8 -14.54 4.69 5.96
CA ALA A 8 -13.88 5.51 6.97
C ALA A 8 -12.98 4.66 7.89
N CYS A 9 -13.47 3.49 8.32
CA CYS A 9 -12.68 2.54 9.10
C CYS A 9 -11.40 2.07 8.40
N ARG A 10 -11.38 1.95 7.06
CA ARG A 10 -10.18 1.57 6.30
C ARG A 10 -9.16 2.71 6.25
N VAL A 11 -9.62 3.94 6.07
CA VAL A 11 -8.76 5.14 6.11
C VAL A 11 -8.11 5.24 7.48
N ASP A 12 -8.89 5.10 8.54
CA ASP A 12 -8.39 5.14 9.92
C ASP A 12 -7.44 3.98 10.23
N ALA A 13 -7.73 2.76 9.75
CA ALA A 13 -6.85 1.62 9.91
C ALA A 13 -5.48 1.84 9.26
N CYS A 14 -5.42 2.37 8.02
CA CYS A 14 -4.16 2.69 7.35
C CYS A 14 -3.38 3.74 8.13
N ARG A 15 -4.05 4.80 8.59
CA ARG A 15 -3.45 5.87 9.39
C ARG A 15 -2.89 5.34 10.71
N VAL A 16 -3.69 4.62 11.48
CA VAL A 16 -3.29 4.05 12.77
C VAL A 16 -2.15 3.05 12.59
N MET A 17 -2.21 2.19 11.55
CA MET A 17 -1.12 1.25 11.26
C MET A 17 0.18 1.98 10.95
N LYS A 18 0.12 3.08 10.19
CA LYS A 18 1.30 3.92 9.91
C LYS A 18 1.85 4.55 11.19
N ASP A 19 0.98 5.19 11.99
CA ASP A 19 1.37 5.89 13.21
C ASP A 19 1.87 4.96 14.32
N ARG A 20 1.37 3.72 14.37
CA ARG A 20 1.70 2.72 15.39
C ARG A 20 2.61 1.61 14.88
N PHE A 21 3.12 1.74 13.67
CA PHE A 21 4.00 0.75 13.04
C PHE A 21 5.12 0.24 13.96
N PRO A 22 5.94 1.08 14.62
CA PRO A 22 7.03 0.58 15.46
C PRO A 22 6.54 -0.20 16.68
N VAL A 23 5.37 0.18 17.21
CA VAL A 23 4.74 -0.51 18.34
C VAL A 23 4.23 -1.88 17.92
N VAL A 24 3.63 -1.98 16.73
CA VAL A 24 3.14 -3.25 16.18
C VAL A 24 4.29 -4.21 15.92
N VAL A 25 5.39 -3.73 15.31
CA VAL A 25 6.59 -4.54 15.06
C VAL A 25 7.17 -5.08 16.38
N ARG A 26 7.32 -4.21 17.39
CA ARG A 26 7.82 -4.64 18.71
C ARG A 26 6.91 -5.66 19.37
N LEU A 27 5.59 -5.41 19.39
CA LEU A 27 4.60 -6.30 19.98
C LEU A 27 4.60 -7.68 19.32
N LEU A 28 4.68 -7.73 17.98
CA LEU A 28 4.77 -9.01 17.27
C LEU A 28 6.10 -9.75 17.56
N GLY A 29 7.19 -9.01 17.76
CA GLY A 29 8.46 -9.57 18.22
C GLY A 29 8.36 -10.18 19.63
N GLU A 30 7.69 -9.49 20.55
CA GLU A 30 7.43 -9.98 21.91
C GLU A 30 6.57 -11.26 21.89
N ILE A 31 5.44 -11.25 21.17
CA ILE A 31 4.55 -12.42 21.03
C ILE A 31 5.27 -13.59 20.34
N GLY A 32 6.14 -13.30 19.35
CA GLY A 32 6.96 -14.29 18.67
C GLY A 32 7.93 -15.07 19.57
N ASN A 33 8.25 -14.50 20.74
CA ASN A 33 9.16 -15.10 21.71
C ASN A 33 8.43 -15.71 22.94
N GLU A 34 7.09 -15.67 22.96
CA GLU A 34 6.29 -16.32 24.00
C GLU A 34 6.32 -17.85 23.87
N ASP A 35 6.06 -18.56 24.98
CA ASP A 35 6.02 -20.03 25.04
C ASP A 35 4.82 -20.64 24.30
N ASN A 36 3.81 -19.81 23.97
CA ASN A 36 2.66 -20.27 23.20
C ASN A 36 3.02 -20.41 21.72
N ALA A 37 3.30 -21.65 21.30
CA ALA A 37 3.74 -21.98 19.96
C ALA A 37 2.82 -21.44 18.85
N ASP A 38 1.49 -21.54 19.01
CA ASP A 38 0.54 -21.10 17.98
C ASP A 38 0.61 -19.59 17.77
N ARG A 39 0.58 -18.83 18.87
CA ARG A 39 0.66 -17.36 18.84
C ARG A 39 2.03 -16.88 18.35
N ALA A 40 3.10 -17.58 18.75
CA ALA A 40 4.46 -17.25 18.34
C ALA A 40 4.67 -17.45 16.83
N VAL A 41 4.12 -18.53 16.26
CA VAL A 41 4.18 -18.79 14.81
C VAL A 41 3.38 -17.74 14.03
N GLU A 42 2.17 -17.41 14.47
CA GLU A 42 1.35 -16.39 13.83
C GLU A 42 2.04 -15.01 13.86
N ALA A 43 2.57 -14.62 15.02
CA ALA A 43 3.25 -13.34 15.18
C ALA A 43 4.50 -13.22 14.29
N LYS A 44 5.30 -14.29 14.19
CA LYS A 44 6.46 -14.35 13.27
C LYS A 44 6.02 -14.25 11.81
N GLY A 45 4.93 -14.92 11.44
CA GLY A 45 4.38 -14.86 10.08
C GLY A 45 3.85 -13.48 9.71
N LEU A 46 3.25 -12.75 10.65
CA LEU A 46 2.85 -11.35 10.46
C LEU A 46 4.06 -10.43 10.40
N LEU A 47 5.03 -10.59 11.30
CA LEU A 47 6.25 -9.79 11.33
C LEU A 47 7.04 -9.90 10.02
N ALA A 48 7.11 -11.11 9.43
CA ALA A 48 7.75 -11.34 8.14
C ALA A 48 7.06 -10.63 6.96
N GLN A 49 5.81 -10.17 7.11
CA GLN A 49 5.08 -9.40 6.10
C GLN A 49 5.21 -7.89 6.29
N LEU A 50 5.69 -7.43 7.45
CA LEU A 50 5.91 -6.01 7.75
C LEU A 50 7.31 -5.58 7.29
N ASP A 51 7.59 -5.77 6.00
CA ASP A 51 8.85 -5.36 5.37
C ASP A 51 8.80 -3.91 4.87
N ALA A 52 9.93 -3.43 4.36
CA ALA A 52 10.03 -2.10 3.75
C ALA A 52 9.01 -1.93 2.60
N ASN A 53 8.76 -2.99 1.82
CA ASN A 53 7.80 -2.96 0.71
C ASN A 53 6.35 -2.71 1.18
N PHE A 54 5.95 -3.37 2.27
CA PHE A 54 4.68 -3.12 2.94
C PHE A 54 4.58 -1.67 3.43
N LEU A 55 5.64 -1.15 4.06
CA LEU A 55 5.66 0.21 4.58
C LEU A 55 5.55 1.25 3.46
N MET A 56 6.28 1.07 2.36
CA MET A 56 6.17 1.93 1.17
C MET A 56 4.74 1.95 0.63
N LYS A 57 4.12 0.77 0.45
CA LYS A 57 2.72 0.66 -0.01
C LYS A 57 1.73 1.28 0.98
N LEU A 58 1.97 1.13 2.28
CA LEU A 58 1.13 1.71 3.34
C LEU A 58 1.13 3.24 3.28
N VAL A 59 2.29 3.86 3.04
CA VAL A 59 2.41 5.32 2.88
C VAL A 59 1.62 5.80 1.65
N VAL A 60 1.81 5.15 0.50
CA VAL A 60 1.08 5.48 -0.73
C VAL A 60 -0.43 5.33 -0.54
N PHE A 61 -0.89 4.20 0.02
CA PHE A 61 -2.31 3.98 0.27
C PHE A 61 -2.88 5.03 1.21
N SER A 62 -2.16 5.36 2.29
CA SER A 62 -2.62 6.37 3.25
C SER A 62 -2.82 7.74 2.59
N ASP A 63 -1.92 8.14 1.68
CA ASP A 63 -2.04 9.42 0.95
C ASP A 63 -3.26 9.43 0.01
N ILE A 64 -3.40 8.38 -0.82
CA ILE A 64 -4.52 8.25 -1.77
C ILE A 64 -5.88 8.17 -1.05
N LEU A 65 -5.97 7.35 0.00
CA LEU A 65 -7.19 7.17 0.78
C LEU A 65 -7.60 8.44 1.51
N THR A 66 -6.64 9.18 2.06
CA THR A 66 -6.91 10.46 2.75
C THR A 66 -7.47 11.50 1.80
N LYS A 67 -6.90 11.63 0.58
CA LYS A 67 -7.42 12.54 -0.46
C LYS A 67 -8.86 12.20 -0.84
N THR A 68 -9.14 10.90 -1.00
CA THR A 68 -10.48 10.42 -1.39
C THR A 68 -11.50 10.53 -0.24
N SER A 69 -11.04 10.43 1.01
CA SER A 69 -11.88 10.54 2.21
C SER A 69 -12.54 11.91 2.34
N GLN A 70 -11.85 12.99 1.93
CA GLN A 70 -12.41 14.35 2.00
C GLN A 70 -13.69 14.48 1.16
N LEU A 71 -13.65 13.97 -0.09
CA LEU A 71 -14.84 13.94 -0.95
C LEU A 71 -15.93 13.04 -0.34
N SER A 72 -15.54 11.87 0.18
CA SER A 72 -16.47 10.94 0.82
C SER A 72 -17.22 11.59 2.00
N ASN A 73 -16.52 12.38 2.81
CA ASN A 73 -17.10 13.11 3.94
C ASN A 73 -18.05 14.23 3.49
N MET A 74 -17.69 14.98 2.43
CA MET A 74 -18.58 16.00 1.86
C MET A 74 -19.88 15.38 1.35
N LEU A 75 -19.79 14.28 0.59
CA LEU A 75 -20.96 13.60 0.02
C LEU A 75 -21.88 12.99 1.08
N GLN A 76 -21.37 12.73 2.28
CA GLN A 76 -22.13 12.21 3.42
C GLN A 76 -22.57 13.31 4.40
N SER A 77 -22.23 14.58 4.14
CA SER A 77 -22.66 15.72 4.96
C SER A 77 -24.18 15.90 4.87
N THR A 78 -24.81 16.26 5.99
CA THR A 78 -26.22 16.63 6.03
C THR A 78 -26.50 17.92 5.27
N ASP A 79 -25.51 18.81 5.19
CA ASP A 79 -25.55 20.06 4.43
C ASP A 79 -24.83 19.87 3.09
N LEU A 80 -25.40 19.03 2.23
CA LEU A 80 -24.81 18.71 0.93
C LEU A 80 -24.90 19.92 -0.01
N ASP A 81 -23.74 20.51 -0.29
CA ASP A 81 -23.58 21.54 -1.33
C ASP A 81 -23.12 20.86 -2.63
N LEU A 82 -24.06 20.66 -3.55
CA LEU A 82 -23.79 19.96 -4.82
C LEU A 82 -22.72 20.68 -5.66
N ALA A 83 -22.70 22.01 -5.64
CA ALA A 83 -21.68 22.78 -6.37
C ALA A 83 -20.29 22.50 -5.79
N LYS A 84 -20.15 22.53 -4.46
CA LYS A 84 -18.90 22.14 -3.78
C LYS A 84 -18.54 20.68 -3.98
N ALA A 85 -19.50 19.77 -4.05
CA ALA A 85 -19.24 18.35 -4.29
C ALA A 85 -18.66 18.12 -5.69
N VAL A 86 -19.17 18.82 -6.71
CA VAL A 86 -18.62 18.80 -8.07
C VAL A 86 -17.21 19.40 -8.08
N GLU A 87 -17.02 20.57 -7.48
CA GLU A 87 -15.71 21.23 -7.37
C GLU A 87 -14.67 20.34 -6.69
N LEU A 88 -15.04 19.70 -5.57
CA LEU A 88 -14.16 18.77 -4.84
C LEU A 88 -13.86 17.51 -5.65
N THR A 89 -14.80 17.04 -6.46
CA THR A 89 -14.59 15.89 -7.35
C THR A 89 -13.59 16.24 -8.44
N GLU A 90 -13.77 17.37 -9.12
CA GLU A 90 -12.84 17.87 -10.15
C GLU A 90 -11.45 18.11 -9.55
N THR A 91 -11.39 18.77 -8.39
CA THR A 91 -10.14 18.99 -7.65
C THR A 91 -9.44 17.67 -7.31
N LEU A 92 -10.17 16.67 -6.81
CA LEU A 92 -9.60 15.37 -6.47
C LEU A 92 -9.06 14.65 -7.72
N ILE A 93 -9.78 14.69 -8.85
CA ILE A 93 -9.31 14.11 -10.11
C ILE A 93 -8.02 14.79 -10.54
N SER A 94 -7.98 16.13 -10.56
CA SER A 94 -6.76 16.88 -10.90
C SER A 94 -5.59 16.54 -9.97
N LEU A 95 -5.83 16.38 -8.66
CA LEU A 95 -4.79 16.02 -7.70
C LEU A 95 -4.23 14.60 -7.94
N LEU A 96 -5.07 13.65 -8.33
CA LEU A 96 -4.66 12.28 -8.67
C LEU A 96 -3.93 12.24 -10.02
N GLU A 97 -4.37 13.03 -11.00
CA GLU A 97 -3.71 13.18 -12.30
C GLU A 97 -2.35 13.87 -12.17
N ASP A 98 -2.23 14.88 -11.31
CA ASP A 98 -0.96 15.51 -10.97
C ASP A 98 -0.03 14.52 -10.30
N LEU A 99 -0.50 13.73 -9.35
CA LEU A 99 0.33 12.70 -8.71
C LEU A 99 0.82 11.65 -9.71
N ARG A 100 0.05 11.38 -10.77
CA ARG A 100 0.39 10.44 -11.82
C ARG A 100 1.37 11.02 -12.83
N ASN A 101 1.10 12.21 -13.34
CA ASN A 101 1.75 12.78 -14.51
C ASN A 101 2.88 13.77 -14.16
N ASN A 102 2.80 14.43 -13.00
CA ASN A 102 3.80 15.39 -12.56
C ASN A 102 4.92 14.68 -11.77
N PRO A 103 6.17 14.67 -12.27
CA PRO A 103 7.29 14.05 -11.56
C PRO A 103 7.53 14.67 -10.18
N VAL A 104 7.34 15.99 -10.04
CA VAL A 104 7.56 16.71 -8.77
C VAL A 104 6.57 16.23 -7.69
N SER A 105 5.30 16.03 -8.05
CA SER A 105 4.29 15.52 -7.13
C SER A 105 4.61 14.12 -6.64
N PHE A 106 5.12 13.27 -7.54
CA PHE A 106 5.58 11.94 -7.18
C PHE A 106 6.84 11.98 -6.31
N ASP A 107 7.80 12.88 -6.60
CA ASP A 107 9.02 13.04 -5.81
C ASP A 107 8.72 13.48 -4.38
N ILE A 108 7.71 14.34 -4.17
CA ILE A 108 7.25 14.70 -2.83
C ILE A 108 6.66 13.48 -2.10
N LEU A 109 5.87 12.66 -2.78
CA LEU A 109 5.34 11.42 -2.20
C LEU A 109 6.49 10.45 -1.87
N TRP A 110 7.47 10.33 -2.76
CA TRP A 110 8.63 9.48 -2.59
C TRP A 110 9.50 9.93 -1.41
N GLY A 111 9.76 11.23 -1.25
CA GLY A 111 10.49 11.72 -0.08
C GLY A 111 9.77 11.43 1.25
N ARG A 112 8.42 11.39 1.26
CA ARG A 112 7.68 10.93 2.45
C ARG A 112 7.84 9.43 2.70
N ILE A 113 7.93 8.63 1.63
CA ILE A 113 8.20 7.21 1.72
C ILE A 113 9.60 7.01 2.30
N GLU A 114 10.60 7.67 1.74
CA GLU A 114 12.00 7.61 2.20
C GLU A 114 12.10 7.92 3.70
N ASN A 115 11.61 9.08 4.11
CA ASN A 115 11.61 9.49 5.51
C ASN A 115 10.90 8.47 6.42
N THR A 116 9.74 7.94 6.00
CA THR A 116 9.00 6.97 6.83
C THR A 116 9.76 5.64 6.95
N VAL A 117 10.43 5.19 5.89
CA VAL A 117 11.17 3.92 5.90
C VAL A 117 12.45 4.04 6.72
N GLU A 118 13.19 5.15 6.58
CA GLU A 118 14.38 5.47 7.37
C GLU A 118 14.06 5.61 8.86
N GLU A 119 12.97 6.29 9.22
CA GLU A 119 12.51 6.42 10.61
C GLU A 119 12.24 5.07 11.29
N GLN A 120 11.86 4.05 10.52
CA GLN A 120 11.62 2.70 11.04
C GLN A 120 12.86 1.80 11.00
N GLY A 121 14.01 2.31 10.54
CA GLY A 121 15.28 1.59 10.49
C GLY A 121 15.33 0.52 9.39
N PHE A 122 14.48 0.64 8.37
CA PHE A 122 14.55 -0.20 7.17
C PHE A 122 15.46 0.43 6.12
N ASP A 123 16.08 -0.44 5.34
CA ASP A 123 16.81 -0.05 4.14
C ASP A 123 15.88 -0.18 2.93
N ILE A 124 15.70 0.91 2.19
CA ILE A 124 14.86 0.98 1.00
C ILE A 124 15.46 0.13 -0.12
N ASP A 125 16.79 0.05 -0.19
CA ASP A 125 17.50 -0.66 -1.24
C ASP A 125 17.46 -2.19 -1.03
N MET A 126 17.21 -2.64 0.20
CA MET A 126 17.00 -4.06 0.53
C MET A 126 15.56 -4.53 0.26
N ALA A 127 14.66 -3.61 -0.07
CA ALA A 127 13.24 -3.88 -0.25
C ALA A 127 12.95 -4.51 -1.61
N ASP A 128 13.44 -5.72 -1.89
CA ASP A 128 13.23 -6.42 -3.16
C ASP A 128 11.74 -6.45 -3.58
N PRO A 129 11.28 -5.59 -4.50
CA PRO A 129 9.89 -5.56 -4.93
C PRO A 129 9.60 -6.72 -5.90
N THR A 130 10.64 -7.44 -6.34
CA THR A 130 10.55 -8.56 -7.29
C THR A 130 10.10 -9.86 -6.65
N GLN A 131 9.84 -9.87 -5.34
CA GLN A 131 9.01 -10.90 -4.70
C GLN A 131 7.53 -10.77 -5.09
N ARG A 132 7.24 -10.75 -6.41
CA ARG A 132 6.10 -11.53 -6.89
C ARG A 132 6.35 -12.92 -6.34
N LYS A 133 5.56 -13.39 -5.36
CA LYS A 133 5.45 -14.83 -5.09
C LYS A 133 5.27 -15.48 -6.45
N MET A 134 6.34 -16.06 -6.98
CA MET A 134 6.34 -16.64 -8.30
C MET A 134 5.19 -17.63 -8.25
N LYS A 135 4.14 -17.43 -9.06
CA LYS A 135 3.15 -18.49 -9.28
C LYS A 135 3.99 -19.63 -9.84
N ARG A 136 4.38 -20.58 -8.99
CA ARG A 136 5.07 -21.79 -9.43
C ARG A 136 4.14 -22.38 -10.47
N ARG A 137 4.51 -22.27 -11.75
CA ARG A 137 3.78 -22.99 -12.80
C ARG A 137 4.04 -24.45 -12.47
N LEU A 138 3.01 -25.16 -12.00
CA LEU A 138 3.09 -26.61 -11.82
C LEU A 138 3.55 -27.20 -13.16
N PRO A 139 4.61 -28.03 -13.18
CA PRO A 139 4.94 -28.82 -14.36
C PRO A 139 3.69 -29.58 -14.79
N GLU A 140 3.42 -29.63 -16.10
CA GLU A 140 2.12 -30.05 -16.62
C GLU A 140 1.71 -31.47 -16.19
N HIS A 141 2.69 -32.33 -15.93
CA HIS A 141 2.51 -33.71 -15.47
C HIS A 141 2.23 -33.88 -13.97
N PHE A 142 2.30 -32.81 -13.16
CA PHE A 142 2.05 -32.85 -11.71
C PHE A 142 0.71 -32.21 -11.32
N ARG A 143 -0.17 -31.91 -12.28
CA ARG A 143 -1.49 -31.30 -12.01
C ARG A 143 -2.45 -32.20 -11.24
N ASP A 144 -2.29 -33.52 -11.33
CA ASP A 144 -3.19 -34.51 -10.73
C ASP A 144 -2.66 -35.13 -9.43
N SER A 145 -1.49 -34.70 -8.96
CA SER A 145 -0.92 -35.19 -7.70
C SER A 145 -1.21 -34.21 -6.55
N VAL A 146 -1.87 -34.70 -5.50
CA VAL A 146 -2.06 -33.95 -4.26
C VAL A 146 -0.77 -34.02 -3.44
N MET A 147 -0.03 -32.92 -3.34
CA MET A 147 1.08 -32.80 -2.39
C MET A 147 0.65 -31.98 -1.16
N LEU A 148 1.02 -32.46 0.02
CA LEU A 148 0.95 -31.73 1.28
C LEU A 148 2.14 -30.76 1.33
N GLU A 149 1.90 -29.45 1.43
CA GLU A 149 2.98 -28.44 1.43
C GLU A 149 3.89 -28.59 2.67
N SER A 150 5.21 -28.46 2.48
CA SER A 150 6.17 -28.27 3.58
C SER A 150 6.62 -26.81 3.70
N VAL A 151 6.90 -26.39 4.93
CA VAL A 151 7.22 -25.02 5.33
C VAL A 151 8.69 -24.69 5.05
N GLY A 152 8.95 -23.59 4.36
CA GLY A 152 10.24 -22.90 4.31
C GLY A 152 10.92 -22.89 2.93
N ASN A 153 10.96 -21.73 2.28
CA ASN A 153 11.97 -21.48 1.25
C ASN A 153 12.48 -20.04 1.33
N LEU A 154 13.68 -19.89 1.88
CA LEU A 154 14.48 -18.68 1.97
C LEU A 154 15.28 -18.56 0.66
N GLY A 155 14.90 -17.62 -0.21
CA GLY A 155 15.58 -17.39 -1.50
C GLY A 155 16.42 -16.12 -1.46
N ARG A 156 17.69 -16.26 -1.06
CA ARG A 156 18.77 -15.27 -1.21
C ARG A 156 19.33 -15.39 -2.64
N SER A 157 19.43 -14.28 -3.37
CA SER A 157 20.38 -14.15 -4.48
C SER A 157 21.00 -12.76 -4.39
N ALA A 158 22.32 -12.75 -4.21
CA ALA A 158 23.19 -11.58 -4.19
C ALA A 158 23.89 -11.47 -5.55
N ASP A 159 23.90 -10.25 -6.10
CA ASP A 159 24.81 -9.66 -7.10
C ASP A 159 24.17 -8.27 -7.39
N GLY A 160 24.77 -7.09 -7.31
CA GLY A 160 26.16 -6.65 -7.27
C GLY A 160 26.28 -5.42 -8.19
N ASP A 161 26.08 -4.19 -7.67
CA ASP A 161 26.77 -2.94 -8.08
C ASP A 161 26.19 -1.71 -7.34
N SER A 162 27.05 -0.95 -6.66
CA SER A 162 26.69 0.24 -5.87
C SER A 162 26.86 1.52 -6.69
N ASP A 163 25.74 2.20 -6.98
CA ASP A 163 25.58 3.67 -7.18
C ASP A 163 24.46 4.05 -8.17
N THR A 164 23.79 3.07 -8.79
CA THR A 164 22.65 3.34 -9.72
C THR A 164 21.32 2.72 -9.23
N MET A 165 21.27 2.25 -7.97
CA MET A 165 20.24 1.30 -7.51
C MET A 165 18.95 1.94 -6.98
N GLY A 166 19.01 3.14 -6.39
CA GLY A 166 17.83 3.79 -5.79
C GLY A 166 16.74 4.20 -6.79
N THR A 167 17.10 4.43 -8.07
CA THR A 167 16.14 4.71 -9.14
C THR A 167 15.28 3.50 -9.49
N ASP A 168 15.81 2.28 -9.37
CA ASP A 168 15.09 1.07 -9.76
C ASP A 168 13.91 0.77 -8.81
N VAL A 169 14.12 0.82 -7.49
CA VAL A 169 13.03 0.59 -6.52
C VAL A 169 11.94 1.66 -6.62
N LYS A 170 12.36 2.93 -6.78
CA LYS A 170 11.47 4.07 -6.98
C LYS A 170 10.58 3.90 -8.22
N ASP A 171 11.20 3.59 -9.35
CA ASP A 171 10.48 3.39 -10.61
C ASP A 171 9.62 2.12 -10.59
N GLN A 172 10.08 1.06 -9.94
CA GLN A 172 9.30 -0.16 -9.76
C GLN A 172 8.03 0.07 -8.93
N ILE A 173 8.09 0.79 -7.81
CA ILE A 173 6.91 1.12 -7.01
C ILE A 173 5.98 2.04 -7.82
N ARG A 174 6.56 3.02 -8.51
CA ARG A 174 5.82 3.96 -9.37
C ARG A 174 5.00 3.22 -10.42
N VAL A 175 5.63 2.33 -11.19
CA VAL A 175 5.02 1.62 -12.32
C VAL A 175 4.13 0.46 -11.86
N ASN A 176 4.57 -0.36 -10.91
CA ASN A 176 3.86 -1.59 -10.55
C ASN A 176 2.71 -1.36 -9.57
N PHE A 177 2.73 -0.27 -8.81
CA PHE A 177 1.79 -0.06 -7.72
C PHE A 177 1.06 1.29 -7.80
N VAL A 178 1.79 2.40 -7.93
CA VAL A 178 1.18 3.74 -7.92
C VAL A 178 0.33 3.98 -9.16
N TYR A 179 0.86 3.77 -10.36
CA TYR A 179 0.09 4.01 -11.59
C TYR A 179 -1.18 3.14 -11.70
N PRO A 180 -1.14 1.82 -11.46
CA PRO A 180 -2.36 1.01 -11.54
C PRO A 180 -3.41 1.41 -10.50
N ALA A 181 -2.99 1.81 -9.30
CA ALA A 181 -3.90 2.28 -8.26
C ALA A 181 -4.57 3.61 -8.65
N LEU A 182 -3.79 4.59 -9.12
CA LEU A 182 -4.29 5.88 -9.57
C LEU A 182 -5.20 5.74 -10.80
N ASP A 183 -4.78 4.97 -11.80
CA ASP A 183 -5.57 4.73 -13.02
C ASP A 183 -6.93 4.13 -12.70
N ARG A 184 -6.97 3.17 -11.76
CA ARG A 184 -8.22 2.55 -11.34
C ARG A 184 -9.13 3.55 -10.63
N ILE A 185 -8.59 4.38 -9.75
CA ILE A 185 -9.37 5.38 -9.00
C ILE A 185 -9.88 6.46 -9.94
N ILE A 186 -9.00 7.04 -10.77
CA ILE A 186 -9.35 8.07 -11.75
C ILE A 186 -10.42 7.55 -12.72
N SER A 187 -10.28 6.30 -13.21
CA SER A 187 -11.28 5.68 -14.09
C SER A 187 -12.65 5.53 -13.40
N GLU A 188 -12.69 5.06 -12.15
CA GLU A 188 -13.95 4.92 -11.41
C GLU A 188 -14.57 6.27 -11.03
N MET A 189 -13.75 7.26 -10.68
CA MET A 189 -14.18 8.63 -10.41
C MET A 189 -14.83 9.24 -11.65
N ASN A 190 -14.14 9.17 -12.80
CA ASN A 190 -14.71 9.61 -14.08
C ASN A 190 -15.97 8.82 -14.44
N ARG A 191 -16.01 7.50 -14.24
CA ARG A 191 -17.22 6.70 -14.52
C ARG A 191 -18.42 7.12 -13.67
N ARG A 192 -18.20 7.52 -12.41
CA ARG A 192 -19.27 7.86 -11.47
C ARG A 192 -19.76 9.30 -11.58
N PHE A 193 -18.86 10.23 -11.92
CA PHE A 193 -19.15 11.66 -11.91
C PHE A 193 -19.17 12.31 -13.29
N ASN A 194 -18.80 11.60 -14.36
CA ASN A 194 -18.90 12.14 -15.72
C ASN A 194 -20.35 12.14 -16.25
N LYS A 195 -20.66 13.16 -17.06
CA LYS A 195 -21.95 13.75 -17.48
C LYS A 195 -22.95 12.85 -18.21
N LYS A 196 -22.89 11.52 -18.07
CA LYS A 196 -23.94 10.62 -18.57
C LYS A 196 -25.02 10.28 -17.53
N SER A 197 -24.96 10.89 -16.34
CA SER A 197 -25.90 10.65 -15.23
C SER A 197 -26.40 11.95 -14.57
N MET A 198 -26.54 13.03 -15.34
CA MET A 198 -27.30 14.23 -14.98
C MET A 198 -28.07 14.68 -16.21
#